data_AF-F4A2I2-F1
#
_entry.id   AF-F4A2I2-F1
#
_cell.length_a   1.000
_cell.length_b   1.000
_cell.length_c   1.000
_cell.angle_alpha   90.00
_cell.angle_beta   90.00
_cell.angle_gamma   90.00
#
_symmetry.space_group_name_H-M   'P 1'
#
loop_
_entity.id
_entity.type
_entity.pdbx_description
1 polymer ?
#
loop_
_entity_poly.entity_id
_entity_poly.type
_entity_poly.pdbx_seq_one_letter_code
_entity_poly.pdbx_strand_id
1 'polypeptide(L)'
;MKKRYAILSLAVLITIVSTTAICFEMPKFAEAQTGNLYYGAKGDKVAEVQRKLKQWGYYDGPVDASYGPKTFAAVQQFQRKNGLKVDGVVGPATAAAMGVTLNTGKPSTAYTPSRGGSNRNDVLLLARLIHGEARGEPYIGKVAVGAVVLNRVESPKFPNTIAGVIYQPGAFTAVADGQMWLDPDQESINAAVDALNGWDPSGGAIYYYNPAKTTSGWIWSRPVITVIGKHRFAR
;
A
#
# COMPACT_ATOMS: atom_id res chain seq x y z
N MET A 1 25.98 -69.88 -22.59
CA MET A 1 25.33 -69.11 -21.50
C MET A 1 25.85 -67.68 -21.51
N LYS A 2 25.02 -66.67 -21.86
CA LYS A 2 25.20 -65.20 -21.66
C LYS A 2 24.29 -64.42 -22.63
N LYS A 3 22.97 -64.56 -22.50
CA LYS A 3 21.95 -63.70 -23.15
C LYS A 3 20.67 -63.70 -22.32
N ARG A 4 20.71 -63.16 -21.09
CA ARG A 4 19.50 -63.04 -20.22
C ARG A 4 19.42 -61.78 -19.34
N TYR A 5 20.34 -60.81 -19.46
CA TYR A 5 20.39 -59.66 -18.55
C TYR A 5 20.11 -58.29 -19.21
N ALA A 6 19.74 -58.24 -20.49
CA ALA A 6 19.51 -56.95 -21.18
C ALA A 6 18.05 -56.45 -21.15
N ILE A 7 17.10 -57.24 -20.62
CA ILE A 7 15.66 -56.88 -20.63
C ILE A 7 15.13 -56.52 -19.24
N LEU A 8 15.92 -56.71 -18.17
CA LEU A 8 15.52 -56.37 -16.80
C LEU A 8 15.89 -54.94 -16.37
N SER A 9 16.65 -54.20 -17.19
CA SER A 9 17.13 -52.85 -16.84
C SER A 9 16.27 -51.71 -17.37
N LEU A 10 15.22 -52.00 -18.14
CA LEU A 10 14.35 -50.97 -18.76
C LEU A 10 12.94 -50.90 -18.14
N ALA A 11 12.53 -51.92 -17.38
CA ALA A 11 11.21 -51.97 -16.74
C ALA A 11 11.18 -51.44 -15.29
N VAL A 12 12.33 -51.13 -14.70
CA VAL A 12 12.44 -50.58 -13.32
C VAL A 12 12.64 -49.05 -13.32
N LEU A 13 12.98 -48.45 -14.47
CA LEU A 13 13.16 -46.99 -14.59
C LEU A 13 11.90 -46.26 -15.08
N ILE A 14 10.88 -46.97 -15.56
CA ILE A 14 9.64 -46.37 -16.10
C ILE A 14 8.46 -46.45 -15.11
N THR A 15 8.55 -47.23 -14.03
CA THR A 15 7.49 -47.35 -13.01
C THR A 15 7.65 -46.45 -11.79
N ILE A 16 8.80 -45.76 -11.64
CA ILE A 16 9.02 -44.79 -10.54
C ILE A 16 8.56 -43.36 -10.92
N VAL A 17 8.29 -43.09 -12.20
CA VAL A 17 7.84 -41.76 -12.68
C VAL A 17 6.29 -41.66 -12.75
N SER A 18 5.56 -42.67 -12.27
CA SER A 18 4.11 -42.77 -12.47
C SER A 18 3.24 -42.56 -11.23
N THR A 19 3.80 -42.36 -10.03
CA THR A 19 2.99 -42.16 -8.81
C THR A 19 3.62 -41.15 -7.88
N THR A 20 3.45 -39.87 -8.23
CA THR A 20 3.07 -38.75 -7.34
C THR A 20 3.34 -37.47 -8.13
N ALA A 21 2.49 -37.20 -9.12
CA ALA A 21 2.09 -35.81 -9.31
C ALA A 21 1.34 -35.43 -8.03
N ILE A 22 2.08 -35.08 -6.98
CA ILE A 22 1.57 -34.15 -6.00
C ILE A 22 1.39 -32.89 -6.83
N CYS A 23 0.18 -32.74 -7.37
CA CYS A 23 -0.40 -31.43 -7.56
C CYS A 23 -0.33 -30.81 -6.17
N PHE A 24 0.80 -30.16 -5.88
CA PHE A 24 0.82 -29.11 -4.90
C PHE A 24 -0.08 -28.08 -5.58
N GLU A 25 -1.39 -28.20 -5.31
CA GLU A 25 -2.25 -27.06 -5.41
C GLU A 25 -1.55 -26.03 -4.53
N MET A 26 -0.77 -25.16 -5.18
CA MET A 26 -0.39 -23.91 -4.57
C MET A 26 -1.71 -23.38 -4.03
N PRO A 27 -1.83 -23.10 -2.72
CA PRO A 27 -3.02 -22.44 -2.24
C PRO A 27 -3.15 -21.22 -3.14
N LYS A 28 -4.22 -21.17 -3.95
CA LYS A 28 -4.60 -19.91 -4.57
C LYS A 28 -4.82 -19.01 -3.37
N PHE A 29 -3.89 -18.10 -3.13
CA PHE A 29 -4.11 -17.01 -2.20
C PHE A 29 -5.22 -16.18 -2.83
N ALA A 30 -6.46 -16.59 -2.59
CA ALA A 30 -7.59 -15.70 -2.63
C ALA A 30 -7.28 -14.68 -1.55
N GLU A 31 -6.69 -13.56 -1.97
CA GLU A 31 -6.46 -12.41 -1.10
C GLU A 31 -7.82 -12.05 -0.51
N ALA A 32 -8.05 -12.46 0.74
CA ALA A 32 -9.16 -11.97 1.51
C ALA A 32 -8.92 -10.47 1.72
N GLN A 33 -9.45 -9.65 0.81
CA GLN A 33 -9.37 -8.20 0.89
C GLN A 33 -9.98 -7.75 2.21
N THR A 34 -9.12 -7.31 3.11
CA THR A 34 -9.48 -6.82 4.44
C THR A 34 -10.22 -5.49 4.35
N GLY A 35 -11.53 -5.55 4.54
CA GLY A 35 -12.36 -4.55 5.21
C GLY A 35 -12.58 -3.17 4.57
N ASN A 36 -11.59 -2.55 3.92
CA ASN A 36 -11.64 -1.22 3.30
C ASN A 36 -11.00 -1.27 1.90
N LEU A 37 -11.52 -0.48 0.95
CA LEU A 37 -10.87 -0.29 -0.36
C LEU A 37 -10.20 1.07 -0.41
N TYR A 38 -8.96 1.10 -0.83
CA TYR A 38 -8.17 2.32 -0.98
C TYR A 38 -7.21 2.12 -2.15
N TYR A 39 -6.42 3.15 -2.47
CA TYR A 39 -5.50 3.11 -3.58
C TYR A 39 -4.59 1.87 -3.54
N GLY A 40 -4.46 1.20 -4.68
CA GLY A 40 -3.68 -0.03 -4.83
C GLY A 40 -4.49 -1.31 -4.62
N ALA A 41 -5.69 -1.22 -4.01
CA ALA A 41 -6.60 -2.35 -3.90
C ALA A 41 -6.99 -2.87 -5.29
N LYS A 42 -7.16 -4.20 -5.42
CA LYS A 42 -7.61 -4.85 -6.65
C LYS A 42 -8.74 -5.84 -6.39
N GLY A 43 -9.55 -6.12 -7.40
CA GLY A 43 -10.55 -7.19 -7.37
C GLY A 43 -12.00 -6.70 -7.49
N ASP A 44 -12.94 -7.63 -7.34
CA ASP A 44 -14.34 -7.43 -7.70
C ASP A 44 -15.01 -6.26 -6.97
N LYS A 45 -14.59 -6.02 -5.72
CA LYS A 45 -15.12 -4.91 -4.92
C LYS A 45 -14.66 -3.55 -5.41
N VAL A 46 -13.45 -3.46 -5.95
CA VAL A 46 -12.97 -2.25 -6.62
C VAL A 46 -13.74 -2.03 -7.92
N ALA A 47 -13.96 -3.09 -8.69
CA ALA A 47 -14.76 -3.01 -9.91
C ALA A 47 -16.21 -2.56 -9.62
N GLU A 48 -16.79 -3.04 -8.52
CA GLU A 48 -18.12 -2.62 -8.05
C GLU A 48 -18.17 -1.12 -7.74
N VAL A 49 -17.19 -0.61 -6.99
CA VAL A 49 -17.04 0.81 -6.70
C VAL A 49 -16.88 1.63 -7.98
N GLN A 50 -16.00 1.22 -8.89
CA GLN A 50 -15.78 1.92 -10.16
C GLN A 50 -17.05 1.98 -11.02
N ARG A 51 -17.83 0.89 -11.09
CA ARG A 51 -19.12 0.88 -11.80
C ARG A 51 -20.10 1.89 -11.22
N LYS A 52 -20.26 1.92 -9.88
CA LYS A 52 -21.15 2.86 -9.19
C LYS A 52 -20.71 4.31 -9.39
N LEU A 53 -19.43 4.60 -9.18
CA LEU A 53 -18.87 5.94 -9.41
C LEU A 53 -19.05 6.40 -10.86
N LYS A 54 -18.90 5.48 -11.82
CA LYS A 54 -19.12 5.77 -13.25
C LYS A 54 -20.59 6.05 -13.54
N GLN A 55 -21.49 5.23 -13.01
CA GLN A 55 -22.94 5.42 -13.14
C GLN A 55 -23.39 6.78 -12.57
N TRP A 56 -22.77 7.25 -11.48
CA TRP A 56 -23.08 8.53 -10.86
C TRP A 56 -22.28 9.72 -11.43
N GLY A 57 -21.45 9.50 -12.45
CA GLY A 57 -20.69 10.56 -13.12
C GLY A 57 -19.46 11.07 -12.36
N TYR A 58 -19.01 10.38 -11.31
CA TYR A 58 -17.76 10.73 -10.60
C TYR A 58 -16.51 10.15 -11.26
N TYR A 59 -16.65 9.10 -12.08
CA TYR A 59 -15.53 8.34 -12.63
C TYR A 59 -15.66 8.14 -14.14
N ASP A 60 -14.66 8.58 -14.90
CA ASP A 60 -14.61 8.47 -16.36
C ASP A 60 -13.71 7.32 -16.86
N GLY A 61 -12.93 6.71 -15.97
CA GLY A 61 -11.96 5.68 -16.30
C GLY A 61 -12.57 4.30 -16.63
N PRO A 62 -11.71 3.32 -16.99
CA PRO A 62 -12.13 1.94 -17.19
C PRO A 62 -12.48 1.28 -15.85
N VAL A 63 -13.40 0.30 -15.88
CA VAL A 63 -13.66 -0.58 -14.74
C VAL A 63 -12.66 -1.73 -14.83
N ASP A 64 -11.44 -1.48 -14.38
CA ASP A 64 -10.30 -2.40 -14.47
C ASP A 64 -10.06 -3.20 -13.19
N ALA A 65 -10.97 -3.07 -12.21
CA ALA A 65 -10.84 -3.67 -10.89
C ALA A 65 -9.58 -3.22 -10.13
N SER A 66 -8.98 -2.08 -10.50
CA SER A 66 -7.80 -1.52 -9.86
C SER A 66 -8.08 -0.15 -9.27
N TYR A 67 -7.76 0.03 -8.00
CA TYR A 67 -8.03 1.27 -7.28
C TYR A 67 -6.87 2.24 -7.54
N GLY A 68 -6.85 2.83 -8.73
CA GLY A 68 -5.82 3.80 -9.12
C GLY A 68 -6.15 5.25 -8.76
N PRO A 69 -5.36 6.22 -9.26
CA PRO A 69 -5.53 7.65 -8.97
C PRO A 69 -6.90 8.17 -9.38
N LYS A 70 -7.42 7.72 -10.52
CA LYS A 70 -8.74 8.12 -11.00
C LYS A 70 -9.86 7.61 -10.08
N THR A 71 -9.77 6.36 -9.61
CA THR A 71 -10.73 5.79 -8.65
C THR A 71 -10.67 6.55 -7.33
N PHE A 72 -9.47 6.83 -6.83
CA PHE A 72 -9.25 7.62 -5.61
C PHE A 72 -9.86 9.02 -5.71
N ALA A 73 -9.59 9.75 -6.80
CA ALA A 73 -10.16 11.06 -7.03
C ALA A 73 -11.70 11.02 -7.12
N ALA A 74 -12.26 10.02 -7.81
CA ALA A 74 -13.70 9.83 -7.90
C ALA A 74 -14.35 9.53 -6.54
N VAL A 75 -13.69 8.73 -5.69
CA VAL A 75 -14.15 8.50 -4.31
C VAL A 75 -14.10 9.77 -3.48
N GLN A 76 -13.04 10.58 -3.59
CA GLN A 76 -12.98 11.87 -2.90
C GLN A 76 -14.12 12.80 -3.33
N GLN A 77 -14.44 12.84 -4.63
CA GLN A 77 -15.57 13.63 -5.12
C GLN A 77 -16.90 13.14 -4.57
N PHE A 78 -17.12 11.81 -4.59
CA PHE A 78 -18.29 11.19 -3.97
C PHE A 78 -18.38 11.54 -2.48
N GLN A 79 -17.30 11.38 -1.73
CA GLN A 79 -17.26 11.67 -0.30
C GLN A 79 -17.61 13.13 -0.04
N ARG A 80 -17.02 14.07 -0.78
CA ARG A 80 -17.29 15.50 -0.66
C ARG A 80 -18.77 15.81 -0.92
N LYS A 81 -19.37 15.20 -1.94
CA LYS A 81 -20.77 15.44 -2.30
C LYS A 81 -21.76 14.87 -1.28
N ASN A 82 -21.37 13.81 -0.56
CA ASN A 82 -22.20 13.11 0.42
C ASN A 82 -21.89 13.48 1.88
N GLY A 83 -21.11 14.55 2.12
CA GLY A 83 -20.79 15.00 3.48
C GLY A 83 -19.94 14.01 4.29
N LEU A 84 -19.19 13.15 3.59
CA LEU A 84 -18.29 12.18 4.19
C LEU A 84 -16.89 12.76 4.36
N LYS A 85 -16.08 12.09 5.17
CA LYS A 85 -14.65 12.34 5.27
C LYS A 85 -13.99 12.14 3.90
N VAL A 86 -13.32 13.18 3.38
CA VAL A 86 -12.72 13.19 2.03
C VAL A 86 -11.28 12.66 2.08
N ASP A 87 -11.14 11.36 2.33
CA ASP A 87 -9.85 10.67 2.42
C ASP A 87 -9.56 9.73 1.24
N GLY A 88 -10.51 9.59 0.31
CA GLY A 88 -10.40 8.72 -0.85
C GLY A 88 -10.39 7.23 -0.50
N VAL A 89 -10.81 6.86 0.71
CA VAL A 89 -10.93 5.49 1.20
C VAL A 89 -12.39 5.06 1.25
N VAL A 90 -12.71 3.94 0.60
CA VAL A 90 -13.99 3.25 0.77
C VAL A 90 -13.93 2.41 2.04
N GLY A 91 -14.02 3.10 3.19
CA GLY A 91 -14.25 2.49 4.50
C GLY A 91 -15.74 2.29 4.79
N PRO A 92 -16.14 1.86 6.01
CA PRO A 92 -17.52 1.47 6.30
C PRO A 92 -18.56 2.56 6.00
N ALA A 93 -18.28 3.82 6.35
CA ALA A 93 -19.19 4.94 6.08
C ALA A 93 -19.36 5.22 4.57
N THR A 94 -18.24 5.23 3.83
CA THR A 94 -18.25 5.40 2.37
C THR A 94 -18.96 4.23 1.69
N ALA A 95 -18.68 3.00 2.11
CA ALA A 95 -19.29 1.80 1.57
C ALA A 95 -20.80 1.73 1.83
N ALA A 96 -21.24 2.10 3.04
CA ALA A 96 -22.65 2.22 3.38
C ALA A 96 -23.34 3.26 2.47
N ALA A 97 -22.73 4.44 2.30
CA ALA A 97 -23.25 5.48 1.41
C ALA A 97 -23.27 5.04 -0.06
N MET A 98 -22.31 4.20 -0.49
CA MET A 98 -22.28 3.65 -1.85
C MET A 98 -23.20 2.43 -2.03
N GLY A 99 -23.74 1.86 -0.95
CA GLY A 99 -24.41 0.56 -0.97
C GLY A 99 -23.51 -0.56 -1.48
N VAL A 100 -22.24 -0.57 -1.04
CA VAL A 100 -21.26 -1.61 -1.33
C VAL A 100 -21.04 -2.41 -0.05
N THR A 101 -21.19 -3.73 -0.12
CA THR A 101 -20.82 -4.60 1.01
C THR A 101 -19.32 -4.87 0.93
N LEU A 102 -18.56 -4.32 1.88
CA LEU A 102 -17.17 -4.71 2.08
C LEU A 102 -17.16 -6.09 2.73
N ASN A 103 -16.23 -6.96 2.34
CA ASN A 103 -16.01 -8.23 3.05
C ASN A 103 -15.32 -7.92 4.38
N THR A 104 -16.08 -7.36 5.31
CA THR A 104 -15.70 -7.25 6.70
C THR A 104 -16.12 -8.54 7.38
N GLY A 105 -15.18 -9.32 7.90
CA GLY A 105 -15.54 -10.17 9.03
C GLY A 105 -16.22 -9.29 10.08
N LYS A 106 -17.46 -9.64 10.43
CA LYS A 106 -18.38 -9.08 11.46
C LYS A 106 -18.13 -7.62 11.92
N PRO A 107 -19.12 -6.71 11.83
CA PRO A 107 -18.93 -5.29 12.15
C PRO A 107 -18.63 -5.10 13.64
N SER A 108 -17.47 -4.51 13.96
CA SER A 108 -17.21 -3.93 15.28
C SER A 108 -17.48 -2.43 15.23
N THR A 109 -18.62 -2.03 15.80
CA THR A 109 -18.80 -0.71 16.43
C THR A 109 -17.62 -0.43 17.37
N ALA A 110 -17.16 0.82 17.35
CA ALA A 110 -15.92 1.35 17.95
C ALA A 110 -14.65 1.11 17.11
N TYR A 111 -14.11 2.20 16.56
CA TYR A 111 -12.76 2.25 16.01
C TYR A 111 -11.76 1.94 17.13
N THR A 112 -11.44 0.65 17.27
CA THR A 112 -10.27 0.15 17.99
C THR A 112 -9.32 -0.35 16.90
N PRO A 113 -8.07 0.15 16.81
CA PRO A 113 -7.15 -0.29 15.77
C PRO A 113 -6.90 -1.79 15.93
N SER A 114 -7.45 -2.59 15.01
CA SER A 114 -7.33 -4.05 15.05
C SER A 114 -5.96 -4.44 14.50
N ARG A 115 -5.12 -4.97 15.41
CA ARG A 115 -3.80 -5.55 15.11
C ARG A 115 -3.94 -6.73 14.15
N GLY A 116 -3.83 -6.48 12.84
CA GLY A 116 -3.56 -7.54 11.86
C GLY A 116 -4.02 -7.26 10.44
N GLY A 117 -5.26 -6.80 10.24
CA GLY A 117 -5.84 -6.65 8.89
C GLY A 117 -5.61 -5.29 8.24
N SER A 118 -5.76 -4.20 9.01
CA SER A 118 -5.44 -2.83 8.59
C SER A 118 -3.92 -2.61 8.55
N ASN A 119 -3.20 -3.19 9.52
CA ASN A 119 -1.75 -3.08 9.62
C ASN A 119 -1.02 -3.60 8.38
N ARG A 120 -1.39 -4.75 7.82
CA ARG A 120 -0.66 -5.31 6.65
C ARG A 120 -0.78 -4.40 5.42
N ASN A 121 -1.96 -3.82 5.23
CA ASN A 121 -2.28 -2.92 4.15
C ASN A 121 -1.56 -1.57 4.29
N ASP A 122 -1.60 -0.99 5.49
CA ASP A 122 -0.88 0.25 5.81
C ASP A 122 0.63 0.06 5.76
N VAL A 123 1.14 -1.08 6.23
CA VAL A 123 2.56 -1.48 6.10
C VAL A 123 2.95 -1.52 4.63
N LEU A 124 2.19 -2.20 3.77
CA LEU A 124 2.54 -2.30 2.35
C LEU A 124 2.45 -0.96 1.63
N LEU A 125 1.45 -0.15 1.95
CA LEU A 125 1.30 1.18 1.39
C LEU A 125 2.47 2.10 1.79
N LEU A 126 2.82 2.11 3.08
CA LEU A 126 3.93 2.88 3.62
C LEU A 126 5.28 2.35 3.09
N ALA A 127 5.44 1.04 2.98
CA ALA A 127 6.64 0.41 2.45
C ALA A 127 6.87 0.76 0.98
N ARG A 128 5.83 0.80 0.14
CA ARG A 128 5.91 1.23 -1.25
C ARG A 128 6.34 2.69 -1.37
N LEU A 129 5.79 3.54 -0.52
CA LEU A 129 6.22 4.93 -0.42
C LEU A 129 7.71 5.03 -0.04
N ILE A 130 8.11 4.39 1.06
CA ILE A 130 9.49 4.38 1.54
C ILE A 130 10.44 3.85 0.46
N HIS A 131 10.03 2.79 -0.25
CA HIS A 131 10.82 2.22 -1.32
C HIS A 131 11.07 3.21 -2.46
N GLY A 132 10.07 4.03 -2.84
CA GLY A 132 10.24 5.06 -3.87
C GLY A 132 10.99 6.30 -3.38
N GLU A 133 10.71 6.76 -2.16
CA GLU A 133 11.24 8.03 -1.64
C GLU A 133 12.64 7.92 -1.03
N ALA A 134 12.99 6.76 -0.47
CA ALA A 134 14.21 6.54 0.30
C ALA A 134 15.08 5.40 -0.28
N ARG A 135 14.94 5.10 -1.58
CA ARG A 135 15.81 4.11 -2.24
C ARG A 135 17.27 4.55 -2.18
N GLY A 136 18.12 3.69 -1.62
CA GLY A 136 19.55 3.97 -1.47
C GLY A 136 19.90 4.91 -0.31
N GLU A 137 18.92 5.25 0.55
CA GLU A 137 19.17 5.88 1.85
C GLU A 137 19.52 4.80 2.89
N PRO A 138 20.25 5.15 3.97
CA PRO A 138 20.48 4.23 5.08
C PRO A 138 19.15 3.84 5.74
N TYR A 139 19.11 2.67 6.39
CA TYR A 139 17.90 2.14 7.04
C TYR A 139 17.17 3.16 7.93
N ILE A 140 17.92 3.88 8.78
CA ILE A 140 17.38 4.94 9.64
C ILE A 140 16.70 6.07 8.85
N GLY A 141 17.17 6.38 7.64
CA GLY A 141 16.53 7.34 6.73
C GLY A 141 15.23 6.82 6.13
N LYS A 142 15.14 5.52 5.85
CA LYS A 142 13.91 4.86 5.41
C LYS A 142 12.84 4.92 6.50
N VAL A 143 13.20 4.60 7.75
CA VAL A 143 12.30 4.72 8.91
C VAL A 143 11.87 6.17 9.10
N ALA A 144 12.79 7.15 8.98
CA ALA A 144 12.48 8.57 9.11
C ALA A 144 11.43 9.06 8.08
N VAL A 145 11.50 8.60 6.83
CA VAL A 145 10.48 8.92 5.81
C VAL A 145 9.12 8.35 6.19
N GLY A 146 9.09 7.10 6.69
CA GLY A 146 7.87 6.49 7.23
C GLY A 146 7.28 7.29 8.38
N ALA A 147 8.12 7.71 9.33
CA ALA A 147 7.71 8.48 10.49
C ALA A 147 7.14 9.87 10.11
N VAL A 148 7.70 10.54 9.09
CA VAL A 148 7.13 11.81 8.58
C VAL A 148 5.68 11.64 8.12
N VAL A 149 5.33 10.51 7.49
CA VAL A 149 3.93 10.23 7.11
C VAL A 149 3.05 10.13 8.34
N LEU A 150 3.50 9.43 9.38
CA LEU A 150 2.75 9.26 10.63
C LEU A 150 2.61 10.59 11.37
N ASN A 151 3.67 11.40 11.42
CA ASN A 151 3.63 12.76 11.99
C ASN A 151 2.64 13.67 11.24
N ARG A 152 2.50 13.50 9.92
CA ARG A 152 1.46 14.20 9.14
C ARG A 152 0.08 13.70 9.51
N VAL A 153 -0.13 12.38 9.65
CA VAL A 153 -1.42 11.80 10.07
C VAL A 153 -1.87 12.35 11.43
N GLU A 154 -0.94 12.57 12.36
CA GLU A 154 -1.23 13.14 13.69
C GLU A 154 -1.45 14.66 13.66
N SER A 155 -0.96 15.35 12.63
CA SER A 155 -1.01 16.80 12.53
C SER A 155 -2.34 17.27 11.93
N PRO A 156 -3.00 18.30 12.53
CA PRO A 156 -4.25 18.84 12.00
C PRO A 156 -4.09 19.55 10.64
N LYS A 157 -2.85 19.75 10.18
CA LYS A 157 -2.54 20.38 8.88
C LYS A 157 -2.68 19.44 7.69
N PHE A 158 -2.81 18.13 7.94
CA PHE A 158 -2.81 17.11 6.91
C PHE A 158 -3.99 16.15 7.10
N PRO A 159 -4.29 15.30 6.10
CA PRO A 159 -5.24 14.22 6.25
C PRO A 159 -4.82 13.29 7.40
N ASN A 160 -5.79 12.82 8.17
CA ASN A 160 -5.58 11.93 9.31
C ASN A 160 -5.67 10.44 8.93
N THR A 161 -5.20 10.06 7.74
CA THR A 161 -5.02 8.67 7.31
C THR A 161 -3.73 8.55 6.50
N ILE A 162 -3.04 7.41 6.60
CA ILE A 162 -1.78 7.17 5.87
C ILE A 162 -2.00 7.34 4.36
N ALA A 163 -3.06 6.75 3.82
CA ALA A 163 -3.44 6.93 2.42
C ALA A 163 -3.73 8.39 2.08
N GLY A 164 -4.49 9.10 2.92
CA GLY A 164 -4.81 10.50 2.72
C GLY A 164 -3.54 11.36 2.61
N VAL A 165 -2.56 11.13 3.48
CA VAL A 165 -1.26 11.82 3.45
C VAL A 165 -0.46 11.46 2.19
N ILE A 166 -0.34 10.17 1.88
CA ILE A 166 0.46 9.69 0.74
C ILE A 166 -0.08 10.21 -0.58
N TYR A 167 -1.40 10.26 -0.76
CA TYR A 167 -2.02 10.66 -2.01
C TYR A 167 -2.32 12.17 -2.10
N GLN A 168 -1.82 12.99 -1.18
CA GLN A 168 -1.89 14.43 -1.37
C GLN A 168 -1.15 14.84 -2.65
N PRO A 169 -1.74 15.69 -3.51
CA PRO A 169 -1.10 16.13 -4.74
C PRO A 169 0.30 16.71 -4.50
N GLY A 170 1.32 16.14 -5.15
CA GLY A 170 2.70 16.60 -5.06
C GLY A 170 3.41 16.31 -3.74
N ALA A 171 2.83 15.54 -2.82
CA ALA A 171 3.44 15.24 -1.52
C ALA A 171 4.63 14.28 -1.62
N PHE A 172 4.59 13.35 -2.58
CA PHE A 172 5.59 12.31 -2.76
C PHE A 172 5.77 11.97 -4.24
N THR A 173 7.03 11.88 -4.68
CA THR A 173 7.39 11.55 -6.07
C THR A 173 7.02 10.12 -6.43
N ALA A 174 7.13 9.17 -5.49
CA ALA A 174 6.79 7.76 -5.68
C ALA A 174 5.35 7.53 -6.15
N VAL A 175 4.43 8.41 -5.77
CA VAL A 175 3.02 8.38 -6.20
C VAL A 175 2.88 8.84 -7.65
N ALA A 176 3.57 9.91 -8.03
CA ALA A 176 3.55 10.46 -9.39
C ALA A 176 4.22 9.53 -10.40
N ASP A 177 5.32 8.87 -10.00
CA ASP A 177 6.13 8.00 -10.87
C ASP A 177 5.56 6.58 -11.03
N GLY A 178 4.35 6.33 -10.49
CA GLY A 178 3.68 5.03 -10.57
C GLY A 178 4.40 3.90 -9.81
N GLN A 179 5.42 4.22 -9.01
CA GLN A 179 6.20 3.23 -8.26
C GLN A 179 5.38 2.55 -7.15
N MET A 180 4.22 3.12 -6.80
CA MET A 180 3.24 2.52 -5.88
C MET A 180 2.66 1.18 -6.36
N TRP A 181 2.94 0.76 -7.60
CA TRP A 181 2.53 -0.53 -8.15
C TRP A 181 3.61 -1.62 -8.06
N LEU A 182 4.83 -1.29 -7.63
CA LEU A 182 5.91 -2.24 -7.46
C LEU A 182 5.87 -2.90 -6.07
N ASP A 183 6.37 -4.11 -5.99
CA ASP A 183 6.59 -4.78 -4.71
C ASP A 183 7.77 -4.11 -3.99
N PRO A 184 7.57 -3.58 -2.76
CA PRO A 184 8.64 -2.98 -2.01
C PRO A 184 9.67 -4.04 -1.59
N ASP A 185 10.95 -3.65 -1.52
CA ASP A 185 11.97 -4.52 -0.94
C ASP A 185 11.71 -4.81 0.55
N GLN A 186 12.29 -5.91 1.06
CA GLN A 186 12.12 -6.32 2.46
C GLN A 186 12.58 -5.25 3.45
N GLU A 187 13.60 -4.47 3.10
CA GLU A 187 14.13 -3.42 3.96
C GLU A 187 13.10 -2.28 4.13
N SER A 188 12.38 -1.93 3.07
CA SER A 188 11.32 -0.91 3.10
C SER A 188 10.09 -1.39 3.86
N ILE A 189 9.78 -2.69 3.79
CA ILE A 189 8.74 -3.32 4.63
C ILE A 189 9.11 -3.23 6.11
N ASN A 190 10.35 -3.60 6.47
CA ASN A 190 10.81 -3.53 7.85
C ASN A 190 10.81 -2.09 8.37
N ALA A 191 11.27 -1.13 7.56
CA ALA A 191 11.26 0.29 7.92
C ALA A 191 9.85 0.83 8.15
N ALA A 192 8.87 0.41 7.33
CA ALA A 192 7.46 0.76 7.53
C ALA A 192 6.91 0.20 8.85
N VAL A 193 7.22 -1.07 9.16
CA VAL A 193 6.83 -1.71 10.41
C VAL A 193 7.42 -0.97 11.62
N ASP A 194 8.71 -0.61 11.56
CA ASP A 194 9.39 0.10 12.64
C ASP A 194 8.80 1.50 12.89
N ALA A 195 8.51 2.25 11.82
CA ALA A 195 7.83 3.53 11.95
C ALA A 195 6.43 3.36 12.58
N LEU A 196 5.65 2.38 12.11
CA LEU A 196 4.31 2.07 12.65
C LEU A 196 4.34 1.59 14.11
N ASN A 197 5.44 0.99 14.54
CA ASN A 197 5.68 0.62 15.94
C ASN A 197 6.13 1.82 16.81
N GLY A 198 6.25 3.02 16.22
CA GLY A 198 6.51 4.27 16.92
C GLY A 198 7.97 4.73 16.87
N TRP A 199 8.85 4.09 16.09
CA TRP A 199 10.20 4.59 15.94
C TRP A 199 10.25 5.80 15.00
N ASP A 200 10.50 6.99 15.56
CA ASP A 200 10.69 8.23 14.80
C ASP A 200 12.12 8.80 14.92
N PRO A 201 13.06 8.43 14.02
CA PRO A 201 14.39 9.02 13.98
C PRO A 201 14.42 10.44 13.38
N SER A 202 13.32 10.96 12.83
CA SER A 202 13.24 12.31 12.27
C SER A 202 13.06 13.40 13.32
N GLY A 203 12.67 13.05 14.55
CA GLY A 203 12.44 13.98 15.66
C GLY A 203 11.12 14.77 15.55
N GLY A 204 10.08 14.16 15.00
CA GLY A 204 8.79 14.80 14.77
C GLY A 204 8.78 15.69 13.53
N ALA A 205 9.53 15.33 12.48
CA ALA A 205 9.51 16.07 11.23
C ALA A 205 8.20 15.85 10.47
N ILE A 206 7.72 16.89 9.79
CA ILE A 206 6.55 16.82 8.89
C ILE A 206 6.92 17.12 7.44
N TYR A 207 8.18 17.49 7.19
CA TYR A 207 8.75 17.68 5.87
C TYR A 207 10.13 17.02 5.80
N TYR A 208 10.53 16.60 4.60
CA TYR A 208 11.92 16.30 4.28
C TYR A 208 12.24 16.72 2.85
N TYR A 209 13.52 16.94 2.56
CA TYR A 209 13.97 17.25 1.22
C TYR A 209 15.42 16.85 0.98
N ASN A 210 15.76 16.53 -0.27
CA ASN A 210 17.13 16.33 -0.69
C ASN A 210 17.69 17.66 -1.24
N PRO A 211 18.65 18.30 -0.56
CA PRO A 211 19.19 19.61 -0.97
C PRO A 211 19.89 19.57 -2.33
N ALA A 212 20.29 18.40 -2.82
CA ALA A 212 20.86 18.23 -4.17
C ALA A 212 19.80 18.15 -5.27
N LYS A 213 18.51 17.98 -4.94
CA LYS A 213 17.42 17.79 -5.90
C LYS A 213 16.34 18.87 -5.85
N THR A 214 16.34 19.76 -4.86
CA THR A 214 15.31 20.79 -4.71
C THR A 214 15.86 22.21 -4.76
N THR A 215 15.18 23.07 -5.50
CA THR A 215 15.43 24.51 -5.61
C THR A 215 14.34 25.35 -4.94
N SER A 216 13.36 24.72 -4.27
CA SER A 216 12.20 25.42 -3.70
C SER A 216 12.58 26.29 -2.49
N GLY A 217 12.59 27.62 -2.64
CA GLY A 217 12.95 28.54 -1.54
C GLY A 217 12.12 28.34 -0.27
N TRP A 218 10.85 27.94 -0.40
CA TRP A 218 9.97 27.66 0.74
C TRP A 218 10.45 26.47 1.59
N ILE A 219 10.95 25.39 0.99
CA ILE A 219 11.42 24.24 1.79
C ILE A 219 12.74 24.57 2.49
N TRP A 220 13.59 25.39 1.85
CA TRP A 220 14.85 25.88 2.42
C TRP A 220 14.65 26.80 3.63
N SER A 221 13.47 27.43 3.78
CA SER A 221 13.16 28.25 4.95
C SER A 221 12.62 27.45 6.15
N ARG A 222 12.39 26.15 6.01
CA ARG A 222 11.86 25.32 7.11
C ARG A 222 12.95 25.01 8.15
N PRO A 223 12.66 25.11 9.46
CA PRO A 223 13.61 24.72 10.50
C PRO A 223 14.00 23.25 10.38
N VAL A 224 15.27 22.99 10.08
CA VAL A 224 15.82 21.63 9.99
C VAL A 224 16.00 21.07 11.41
N ILE A 225 15.45 19.88 11.64
CA ILE A 225 15.57 19.12 12.89
C ILE A 225 16.84 18.25 12.84
N THR A 226 17.01 17.51 11.75
CA THR A 226 18.11 16.55 11.59
C THR A 226 18.42 16.30 10.12
N VAL A 227 19.57 15.68 9.87
CA VAL A 227 20.02 15.24 8.54
C VAL A 227 20.33 13.75 8.63
N ILE A 228 19.68 12.96 7.77
CA ILE A 228 19.86 11.52 7.71
C ILE A 228 20.07 11.13 6.25
N GLY A 229 21.23 10.54 5.95
CA GLY A 229 21.62 10.26 4.58
C GLY A 229 21.65 11.53 3.74
N LYS A 230 20.90 11.56 2.65
CA LYS A 230 20.80 12.71 1.74
C LYS A 230 19.62 13.62 2.08
N HIS A 231 18.80 13.28 3.07
CA HIS A 231 17.61 14.06 3.43
C HIS A 231 17.85 14.98 4.62
N ARG A 232 17.33 16.20 4.50
CA ARG A 232 17.11 17.12 5.61
C ARG A 232 15.66 16.97 6.07
N PHE A 233 15.45 16.72 7.35
CA PHE A 233 14.13 16.57 7.98
C PHE A 233 13.78 17.86 8.73
N ALA A 234 12.56 18.37 8.56
CA ALA A 234 12.17 19.71 9.01
C ALA A 234 10.73 19.77 9.55
N ARG A 235 10.44 20.80 10.36
CA ARG A 235 9.08 21.18 10.77
C ARG A 235 8.53 22.30 9.93
#